data_AF-A0A0G3Y7Z6-F1
#
_entry.id   AF-A0A0G3Y7Z6-F1
#
_cell.length_a   1.000
_cell.length_b   1.000
_cell.length_c   1.000
_cell.angle_alpha   90.00
_cell.angle_beta   90.00
_cell.angle_gamma   90.00
#
_symmetry.space_group_name_H-M   'P 1'
#
loop_
_entity.id
_entity.type
_entity.pdbx_description
1 polymer ?
#
loop_
_entity_poly.entity_id
_entity_poly.type
_entity_poly.pdbx_seq_one_letter_code
_entity_poly.pdbx_strand_id
1 'polypeptide(L)'
;LVLTYPLIGNYGIPSDEEFDDHKLMKHFESNNKIWVSGLVVGELCETPSHWRQKYKLAEWMKKHNVAGISGIDTRALTKKIRENGTILGKIIQQSAGPFPDLEFKDQNQRNLVDEVSTKNPITYNESGSPRICAVDCGLKLNQIRCFVKRGARVDVVPWNHVLDPKDFDGLFLSNGPGDPVMCSKTVENIQKVLSSSQLKPVFGICLGHQLLATAVGCKTYKMKYGNRGHNLPALHHGTNRCFMTSQNHGFAVDASSMPKDWEPLFTNLND
;
A
#
# COMPACT_ATOMS: atom_id res chain seq x y z
N LEU A 1 -7.13 -2.97 11.14
CA LEU A 1 -6.53 -1.62 11.22
C LEU A 1 -6.97 -0.97 12.52
N VAL A 2 -6.03 -0.48 13.32
CA VAL A 2 -6.33 0.28 14.55
C VAL A 2 -6.03 1.74 14.25
N LEU A 3 -7.02 2.62 14.42
CA LEU A 3 -6.82 4.06 14.21
C LEU A 3 -6.45 4.73 15.54
N THR A 4 -5.41 5.55 15.51
CA THR A 4 -4.91 6.27 16.69
C THR A 4 -5.67 7.56 16.94
N TYR A 5 -6.24 8.17 15.89
CA TYR A 5 -7.17 9.29 16.07
C TYR A 5 -8.47 8.75 16.71
N PRO A 6 -8.91 9.29 17.85
CA PRO A 6 -9.96 8.65 18.64
C PRO A 6 -11.36 8.77 18.01
N LEU A 7 -11.66 9.90 17.35
CA LEU A 7 -12.99 10.20 16.82
C LEU A 7 -13.08 9.87 15.32
N ILE A 8 -13.66 8.73 14.98
CA ILE A 8 -13.66 8.24 13.59
C ILE A 8 -15.05 8.33 12.97
N GLY A 9 -15.11 8.82 11.73
CA GLY A 9 -16.33 8.88 10.94
C GLY A 9 -16.96 10.28 10.84
N ASN A 10 -16.33 11.32 11.40
CA ASN A 10 -16.89 12.68 11.49
C ASN A 10 -17.40 13.25 10.15
N TYR A 11 -16.75 12.93 9.04
CA TYR A 11 -17.12 13.41 7.71
C TYR A 11 -17.98 12.42 6.90
N GLY A 12 -18.34 11.28 7.50
CA GLY A 12 -18.97 10.16 6.81
C GLY A 12 -18.09 9.61 5.70
N ILE A 13 -18.72 8.97 4.73
CA ILE A 13 -18.07 8.39 3.55
C ILE A 13 -18.64 9.05 2.28
N PRO A 14 -17.79 9.50 1.35
CA PRO A 14 -18.24 10.06 0.07
C PRO A 14 -18.86 8.99 -0.84
N SER A 15 -19.52 9.43 -1.91
CA SER A 15 -20.12 8.51 -2.89
C SER A 15 -19.07 7.58 -3.49
N ASP A 16 -19.38 6.28 -3.50
CA ASP A 16 -18.62 5.23 -4.16
C ASP A 16 -19.06 4.98 -5.61
N GLU A 17 -19.97 5.82 -6.12
CA GLU A 17 -20.47 5.79 -7.51
C GLU A 17 -19.86 6.89 -8.37
N GLU A 18 -19.07 7.80 -7.77
CA GLU A 18 -18.39 8.87 -8.49
C GLU A 18 -17.04 8.40 -9.04
N PHE A 19 -16.88 8.49 -10.36
CA PHE A 19 -15.64 8.20 -11.07
C PHE A 19 -15.08 9.48 -11.71
N ASP A 20 -13.76 9.57 -11.85
CA ASP A 20 -13.10 10.59 -12.65
C ASP A 20 -13.11 10.24 -14.16
N ASP A 21 -12.57 11.13 -14.99
CA ASP A 21 -12.52 11.00 -16.46
C ASP A 21 -11.78 9.73 -16.92
N HIS A 22 -10.99 9.13 -16.03
CA HIS A 22 -10.24 7.90 -16.26
C HIS A 22 -10.94 6.66 -15.67
N LYS A 23 -12.22 6.77 -15.28
CA LYS A 23 -13.00 5.69 -14.66
C LYS A 23 -12.39 5.18 -13.35
N LEU A 24 -11.65 6.03 -12.64
CA LEU A 24 -11.14 5.72 -11.30
C LEU A 24 -12.05 6.33 -10.25
N MET A 25 -12.36 5.60 -9.17
CA MET A 25 -13.23 6.11 -8.10
C MET A 25 -12.68 7.41 -7.51
N LYS A 26 -13.41 8.52 -7.64
CA LYS A 26 -12.93 9.88 -7.42
C LYS A 26 -12.39 10.15 -6.02
N HIS A 27 -13.01 9.56 -5.00
CA HIS A 27 -12.70 9.84 -3.59
C HIS A 27 -12.00 8.68 -2.87
N PHE A 28 -11.61 7.62 -3.59
CA PHE A 28 -11.00 6.43 -3.01
C PHE A 28 -9.66 6.10 -3.67
N GLU A 29 -8.86 5.31 -2.96
CA GLU A 29 -7.54 4.87 -3.39
C GLU A 29 -7.55 3.45 -3.98
N SER A 30 -8.72 2.80 -4.04
CA SER A 30 -8.94 1.52 -4.70
C SER A 30 -10.36 1.46 -5.24
N ASN A 31 -10.56 0.78 -6.36
CA ASN A 31 -11.89 0.58 -6.93
C ASN A 31 -12.68 -0.46 -6.12
N ASN A 32 -13.89 -0.08 -5.71
CA ASN A 32 -14.97 -0.92 -5.17
C ASN A 32 -14.62 -1.85 -4.00
N LYS A 33 -13.57 -1.56 -3.22
CA LYS A 33 -13.12 -2.46 -2.14
C LYS A 33 -12.48 -1.74 -0.97
N ILE A 34 -12.86 -2.18 0.23
CA ILE A 34 -12.16 -1.90 1.48
C ILE A 34 -11.14 -3.02 1.70
N TRP A 35 -9.86 -2.67 1.77
CA TRP A 35 -8.78 -3.67 1.90
C TRP A 35 -8.50 -4.10 3.35
N VAL A 36 -8.97 -3.36 4.35
CA VAL A 36 -8.78 -3.77 5.74
C VAL A 36 -9.72 -4.93 6.07
N SER A 37 -9.20 -5.99 6.70
CA SER A 37 -10.03 -7.13 7.16
C SER A 37 -10.95 -6.75 8.33
N GLY A 38 -10.60 -5.68 9.06
CA GLY A 38 -11.44 -5.10 10.08
C GLY A 38 -10.90 -3.79 10.61
N LEU A 39 -11.77 -2.99 11.23
CA LEU A 39 -11.45 -1.67 11.77
C LEU A 39 -11.69 -1.62 13.28
N VAL A 40 -10.72 -1.07 14.02
CA VAL A 40 -10.80 -0.85 15.47
C VAL A 40 -10.64 0.66 15.71
N VAL A 41 -11.64 1.26 16.35
CA VAL A 41 -11.68 2.71 16.64
C VAL A 41 -11.98 2.96 18.12
N GLY A 42 -11.62 4.15 18.59
CA GLY A 42 -11.97 4.62 19.93
C GLY A 42 -13.46 4.93 20.00
N GLU A 43 -13.87 5.97 19.30
CA GLU A 43 -15.25 6.44 19.23
C GLU A 43 -15.70 6.52 17.77
N LEU A 44 -16.92 6.07 17.52
CA LEU A 44 -17.55 6.13 16.20
C LEU A 44 -18.52 7.31 16.18
N CYS A 45 -18.36 8.21 15.20
CA CYS A 45 -19.31 9.29 14.97
C CYS A 45 -20.58 8.74 14.29
N GLU A 46 -21.72 8.81 14.97
CA GLU A 46 -23.02 8.35 14.46
C GLU A 46 -23.75 9.37 13.59
N THR A 47 -23.39 10.66 13.73
CA THR A 47 -23.99 11.80 13.03
C THR A 47 -22.93 12.58 12.26
N PRO A 48 -22.39 12.01 11.16
CA PRO A 48 -21.37 12.69 10.37
C PRO A 48 -21.92 13.97 9.74
N SER A 49 -21.04 14.95 9.52
CA SER A 49 -21.39 16.21 8.84
C SER A 49 -20.30 16.65 7.90
N HIS A 50 -20.57 16.53 6.59
CA HIS A 50 -19.71 17.01 5.53
C HIS A 50 -20.51 17.09 4.22
N TRP A 51 -20.26 18.09 3.38
CA TRP A 51 -21.02 18.33 2.15
C TRP A 51 -20.95 17.19 1.11
N ARG A 52 -19.91 16.34 1.19
CA ARG A 52 -19.77 15.12 0.36
C ARG A 52 -20.31 13.85 1.02
N GLN A 53 -20.84 13.91 2.23
CA GLN A 53 -21.25 12.72 2.96
C GLN A 53 -22.43 12.03 2.24
N LYS A 54 -22.23 10.77 1.87
CA LYS A 54 -23.27 9.92 1.27
C LYS A 54 -23.69 8.78 2.20
N TYR A 55 -22.74 8.21 2.93
CA TYR A 55 -22.96 7.10 3.87
C TYR A 55 -22.38 7.41 5.24
N LYS A 56 -22.90 6.77 6.28
CA LYS A 56 -22.18 6.64 7.55
C LYS A 56 -21.08 5.59 7.42
N LEU A 57 -20.02 5.70 8.22
CA LEU A 57 -18.93 4.71 8.21
C LEU A 57 -19.43 3.28 8.47
N ALA A 58 -20.31 3.09 9.45
CA ALA A 58 -20.86 1.77 9.77
C ALA A 58 -21.70 1.18 8.62
N GLU A 59 -22.48 2.01 7.92
CA GLU A 59 -23.28 1.58 6.76
C GLU A 59 -22.38 1.14 5.61
N TRP A 60 -21.34 1.93 5.33
CA TRP A 60 -20.37 1.61 4.28
C TRP A 60 -19.59 0.33 4.60
N MET A 61 -19.16 0.15 5.84
CA MET A 61 -18.49 -1.09 6.26
C MET A 61 -19.41 -2.32 6.15
N LYS A 62 -20.70 -2.19 6.52
CA LYS A 62 -21.70 -3.25 6.32
C LYS A 62 -21.89 -3.56 4.83
N LYS A 63 -21.99 -2.54 3.97
CA LYS A 63 -22.10 -2.71 2.51
C LYS A 63 -20.95 -3.53 1.92
N HIS A 64 -19.75 -3.38 2.46
CA HIS A 64 -18.55 -4.11 2.01
C HIS A 64 -18.23 -5.37 2.82
N ASN A 65 -19.11 -5.82 3.71
CA ASN A 65 -18.89 -6.97 4.60
C ASN A 65 -17.56 -6.89 5.39
N VAL A 66 -17.23 -5.71 5.92
CA VAL A 66 -16.04 -5.50 6.75
C VAL A 66 -16.43 -5.32 8.21
N ALA A 67 -15.83 -6.13 9.09
CA ALA A 67 -16.07 -6.04 10.52
C ALA A 67 -15.46 -4.76 11.13
N GLY A 68 -16.19 -4.12 12.04
CA GLY A 68 -15.72 -2.96 12.79
C GLY A 68 -16.07 -3.08 14.27
N ILE A 69 -15.21 -2.55 15.14
CA ILE A 69 -15.46 -2.46 16.58
C ILE A 69 -15.07 -1.06 17.08
N SER A 70 -15.94 -0.47 17.89
CA SER A 70 -15.76 0.83 18.57
C SER A 70 -15.79 0.65 20.09
N GLY A 71 -15.44 1.70 20.83
CA GLY A 71 -15.36 1.68 22.29
C GLY A 71 -14.09 1.03 22.83
N ILE A 72 -13.06 0.87 22.00
CA ILE A 72 -11.79 0.25 22.38
C ILE A 72 -10.76 1.34 22.71
N ASP A 73 -10.01 1.16 23.79
CA ASP A 73 -8.82 2.00 24.05
C ASP A 73 -7.74 1.70 23.00
N THR A 74 -7.80 2.44 21.89
CA THR A 74 -6.85 2.29 20.78
C THR A 74 -5.43 2.69 21.18
N ARG A 75 -5.26 3.58 22.18
CA ARG A 75 -3.95 3.97 22.69
C ARG A 75 -3.28 2.81 23.44
N ALA A 76 -4.01 2.15 24.34
CA ALA A 76 -3.52 0.96 25.03
C ALA A 76 -3.17 -0.16 24.04
N LEU A 77 -4.02 -0.38 23.03
CA LEU A 77 -3.77 -1.37 21.98
C LEU A 77 -2.53 -1.02 21.14
N THR A 78 -2.37 0.25 20.74
CA THR A 78 -1.17 0.70 20.01
C THR A 78 0.10 0.51 20.82
N LYS A 79 0.09 0.79 22.14
CA LYS A 79 1.25 0.50 23.01
C LYS A 79 1.60 -0.97 23.00
N LYS A 80 0.59 -1.84 23.18
CA LYS A 80 0.76 -3.30 23.18
C LYS A 80 1.37 -3.80 21.86
N ILE A 81 0.88 -3.32 20.72
CA ILE A 81 1.44 -3.65 19.40
C ILE A 81 2.89 -3.17 19.28
N ARG A 82 3.17 -1.93 19.68
CA ARG A 82 4.54 -1.37 19.59
C ARG A 82 5.55 -2.15 20.44
N GLU A 83 5.15 -2.56 21.64
CA GLU A 83 6.01 -3.27 22.59
C GLU A 83 6.32 -4.71 22.14
N ASN A 84 5.32 -5.42 21.60
CA ASN A 84 5.44 -6.83 21.22
C ASN A 84 5.68 -7.06 19.71
N GLY A 85 5.64 -6.01 18.90
CA GLY A 85 5.82 -6.07 17.45
C GLY A 85 4.57 -6.52 16.68
N THR A 86 4.73 -7.44 15.74
CA THR A 86 3.59 -7.92 14.93
C THR A 86 2.73 -8.87 15.76
N ILE A 87 1.53 -8.40 16.15
CA ILE A 87 0.55 -9.20 16.89
C ILE A 87 -0.57 -9.62 15.92
N LEU A 88 -0.90 -10.91 15.90
CA LEU A 88 -2.08 -11.42 15.22
C LEU A 88 -3.34 -11.13 16.06
N GLY A 89 -4.42 -10.69 15.41
CA GLY A 89 -5.66 -10.31 16.07
C GLY A 89 -6.88 -10.76 15.29
N LYS A 90 -8.01 -10.94 15.98
CA LYS A 90 -9.30 -11.30 15.41
C LYS A 90 -10.41 -10.48 16.07
N ILE A 91 -11.42 -10.13 15.28
CA ILE A 91 -12.68 -9.57 15.77
C ILE A 91 -13.70 -10.71 15.73
N ILE A 92 -14.35 -11.01 16.84
CA ILE A 92 -15.33 -12.09 16.96
C ILE A 92 -16.61 -11.50 17.50
N GLN A 93 -17.71 -11.76 16.81
CA GLN A 93 -19.05 -11.34 17.23
C GLN A 93 -19.77 -12.56 17.83
N GLN A 94 -19.73 -12.70 19.16
CA GLN A 94 -20.52 -13.70 19.88
C GLN A 94 -20.89 -13.21 21.28
N SER A 95 -21.96 -13.76 21.85
CA SER A 95 -22.56 -13.32 23.12
C SER A 95 -21.70 -13.64 24.36
N ALA A 96 -21.02 -14.79 24.39
CA ALA A 96 -20.05 -15.19 25.42
C ALA A 96 -19.22 -16.40 24.97
N GLY A 97 -18.06 -16.63 25.59
CA GLY A 97 -17.15 -17.77 25.34
C GLY A 97 -17.64 -19.10 25.94
N PRO A 98 -16.92 -20.22 25.69
CA PRO A 98 -15.54 -20.30 25.19
C PRO A 98 -15.41 -20.08 23.67
N PHE A 99 -14.20 -19.78 23.21
CA PHE A 99 -13.84 -19.71 21.79
C PHE A 99 -12.96 -20.92 21.42
N PRO A 100 -13.51 -22.14 21.39
CA PRO A 100 -12.75 -23.29 20.92
C PRO A 100 -12.31 -23.06 19.46
N ASP A 101 -11.14 -23.58 19.10
CA ASP A 101 -10.62 -23.61 17.72
C ASP A 101 -10.24 -22.25 17.09
N LEU A 102 -9.88 -21.23 17.89
CA LEU A 102 -9.33 -19.97 17.35
C LEU A 102 -7.92 -20.14 16.77
N GLU A 103 -7.84 -20.41 15.47
CA GLU A 103 -6.56 -20.51 14.75
C GLU A 103 -6.07 -19.15 14.22
N PHE A 104 -4.97 -18.61 14.74
CA PHE A 104 -4.36 -17.38 14.22
C PHE A 104 -3.42 -17.69 13.06
N LYS A 105 -3.77 -17.24 11.85
CA LYS A 105 -2.93 -17.38 10.64
C LYS A 105 -2.23 -16.08 10.33
N ASP A 106 -0.91 -16.12 10.13
CA ASP A 106 -0.18 -14.96 9.64
C ASP A 106 -0.47 -14.76 8.15
N GLN A 107 -1.12 -13.64 7.82
CA GLN A 107 -1.44 -13.28 6.44
C GLN A 107 -0.21 -13.13 5.54
N ASN A 108 0.97 -12.86 6.11
CA ASN A 108 2.21 -12.70 5.35
C ASN A 108 2.74 -14.02 4.76
N GLN A 109 2.19 -15.18 5.18
CA GLN A 109 2.51 -16.48 4.57
C GLN A 109 1.85 -16.67 3.20
N ARG A 110 0.90 -15.80 2.83
CA ARG A 110 0.22 -15.82 1.53
C ARG A 110 0.81 -14.74 0.62
N ASN A 111 0.71 -14.96 -0.70
CA ASN A 111 1.04 -13.92 -1.67
C ASN A 111 -0.10 -12.89 -1.75
N LEU A 112 -0.08 -11.92 -0.85
CA LEU A 112 -1.09 -10.86 -0.79
C LEU A 112 -1.10 -9.99 -2.04
N VAL A 113 0.02 -9.88 -2.75
CA VAL A 113 0.10 -9.13 -4.02
C VAL A 113 -0.76 -9.78 -5.09
N ASP A 114 -0.74 -11.11 -5.19
CA ASP A 114 -1.59 -11.83 -6.14
C ASP A 114 -3.10 -11.64 -5.84
N GLU A 115 -3.47 -11.49 -4.56
CA GLU A 115 -4.86 -11.25 -4.16
C GLU A 115 -5.37 -9.85 -4.54
N VAL A 116 -4.48 -8.87 -4.67
CA VAL A 116 -4.85 -7.46 -4.87
C VAL A 116 -4.55 -6.92 -6.27
N SER A 117 -3.58 -7.50 -6.97
CA SER A 117 -3.19 -7.11 -8.32
C SER A 117 -4.35 -7.23 -9.31
N THR A 118 -4.40 -6.30 -10.28
CA THR A 118 -5.22 -6.45 -11.48
C THR A 118 -4.97 -7.80 -12.15
N LYS A 119 -6.02 -8.34 -12.76
CA LYS A 119 -5.98 -9.63 -13.46
C LYS A 119 -5.70 -9.48 -14.95
N ASN A 120 -6.08 -8.34 -15.52
CA ASN A 120 -5.87 -8.01 -16.92
C ASN A 120 -5.19 -6.64 -17.04
N PRO A 121 -4.35 -6.43 -18.07
CA PRO A 121 -3.79 -5.12 -18.35
C PRO A 121 -4.87 -4.05 -18.59
N ILE A 122 -4.63 -2.83 -18.13
CA ILE A 122 -5.52 -1.67 -18.33
C ILE A 122 -4.65 -0.48 -18.72
N THR A 123 -5.04 0.21 -19.80
CA THR A 123 -4.35 1.43 -20.24
C THR A 123 -5.11 2.68 -19.84
N TYR A 124 -4.39 3.66 -19.32
CA TYR A 124 -4.89 5.00 -19.05
C TYR A 124 -4.15 6.02 -19.90
N ASN A 125 -4.88 7.01 -20.42
CA ASN A 125 -4.34 8.06 -21.28
C ASN A 125 -3.58 7.49 -22.50
N GLU A 126 -4.28 6.73 -23.35
CA GLU A 126 -3.70 5.94 -24.45
C GLU A 126 -2.82 6.74 -25.44
N SER A 127 -3.15 8.00 -25.66
CA SER A 127 -2.39 8.93 -26.53
C SER A 127 -1.29 9.69 -25.79
N GLY A 128 -1.12 9.45 -24.49
CA GLY A 128 -0.15 10.10 -23.64
C GLY A 128 1.29 9.69 -23.91
N SER A 129 2.23 10.50 -23.40
CA SER A 129 3.66 10.25 -23.45
C SER A 129 4.35 10.89 -22.22
N PRO A 130 5.37 10.24 -21.63
CA PRO A 130 5.96 8.94 -22.01
C PRO A 130 5.03 7.75 -21.72
N ARG A 131 5.34 6.58 -22.29
CA ARG A 131 4.65 5.31 -21.99
C ARG A 131 5.25 4.67 -20.74
N ILE A 132 4.47 4.63 -19.66
CA ILE A 132 4.86 4.04 -18.38
C ILE A 132 4.20 2.67 -18.22
N CYS A 133 4.99 1.61 -18.09
CA CYS A 133 4.50 0.31 -17.63
C CYS A 133 4.42 0.33 -16.10
N ALA A 134 3.22 0.19 -15.53
CA ALA A 134 2.99 0.19 -14.10
C ALA A 134 2.67 -1.24 -13.62
N VAL A 135 3.59 -1.88 -12.90
CA VAL A 135 3.36 -3.19 -12.30
C VAL A 135 2.48 -3.02 -11.06
N ASP A 136 1.29 -3.60 -11.10
CA ASP A 136 0.32 -3.52 -10.03
C ASP A 136 0.61 -4.53 -8.92
N CYS A 137 1.31 -4.07 -7.88
CA CYS A 137 1.52 -4.84 -6.66
C CYS A 137 0.45 -4.59 -5.57
N GLY A 138 -0.67 -3.94 -5.90
CA GLY A 138 -1.63 -3.36 -4.92
C GLY A 138 -1.67 -1.83 -5.02
N LEU A 139 -1.63 -1.33 -6.24
CA LEU A 139 -1.51 0.07 -6.61
C LEU A 139 -2.63 0.91 -6.02
N LYS A 140 -2.26 2.09 -5.50
CA LYS A 140 -3.21 3.14 -5.13
C LYS A 140 -3.57 3.99 -6.34
N LEU A 141 -4.86 4.27 -6.53
CA LEU A 141 -5.36 5.01 -7.71
C LEU A 141 -4.69 6.37 -7.92
N ASN A 142 -4.28 7.06 -6.85
CA ASN A 142 -3.60 8.35 -6.98
C ASN A 142 -2.24 8.27 -7.68
N GLN A 143 -1.59 7.09 -7.72
CA GLN A 143 -0.36 6.88 -8.50
C GLN A 143 -0.64 7.02 -9.99
N ILE A 144 -1.71 6.39 -10.51
CA ILE A 144 -2.15 6.54 -11.91
C ILE A 144 -2.50 8.01 -12.18
N ARG A 145 -3.31 8.63 -11.31
CA ARG A 145 -3.72 10.04 -11.46
C ARG A 145 -2.51 10.96 -11.58
N CYS A 146 -1.47 10.73 -10.79
CA CYS A 146 -0.27 11.54 -10.80
C CYS A 146 0.51 11.43 -12.12
N PHE A 147 0.60 10.23 -12.72
CA PHE A 147 1.23 10.05 -14.03
C PHE A 147 0.40 10.64 -15.16
N VAL A 148 -0.89 10.33 -15.21
CA VAL A 148 -1.79 10.82 -16.27
C VAL A 148 -1.88 12.35 -16.26
N LYS A 149 -1.95 12.98 -15.07
CA LYS A 149 -1.92 14.45 -14.93
C LYS A 149 -0.65 15.09 -15.51
N ARG A 150 0.45 14.33 -15.61
CA ARG A 150 1.71 14.77 -16.22
C ARG A 150 1.81 14.45 -17.71
N GLY A 151 0.72 13.96 -18.31
CA GLY A 151 0.64 13.64 -19.74
C GLY A 151 1.05 12.21 -20.10
N ALA A 152 1.51 11.40 -19.14
CA ALA A 152 2.00 10.05 -19.42
C ALA A 152 0.85 9.09 -19.79
N ARG A 153 1.13 8.16 -20.71
CA ARG A 153 0.34 6.95 -20.89
C ARG A 153 0.73 5.97 -19.80
N VAL A 154 -0.23 5.32 -19.15
CA VAL A 154 0.02 4.35 -18.08
C VAL A 154 -0.61 3.02 -18.43
N ASP A 155 0.23 2.03 -18.72
CA ASP A 155 -0.18 0.65 -18.93
C ASP A 155 -0.03 -0.11 -17.61
N VAL A 156 -1.13 -0.29 -16.88
CA VAL A 156 -1.15 -1.04 -15.62
C VAL A 156 -1.23 -2.54 -15.93
N VAL A 157 -0.27 -3.31 -15.44
CA VAL A 157 -0.15 -4.74 -15.71
C VAL A 157 -0.16 -5.56 -14.41
N PRO A 158 -0.59 -6.85 -14.44
CA PRO A 158 -0.53 -7.71 -13.27
C PRO A 158 0.88 -7.82 -12.67
N TRP A 159 0.98 -8.06 -11.36
CA TRP A 159 2.25 -8.19 -10.62
C TRP A 159 3.27 -9.15 -11.26
N ASN A 160 2.78 -10.20 -11.92
CA ASN A 160 3.58 -11.27 -12.54
C ASN A 160 3.73 -11.14 -14.07
N HIS A 161 3.32 -10.00 -14.65
CA HIS A 161 3.42 -9.74 -16.08
C HIS A 161 4.87 -9.75 -16.54
N VAL A 162 5.16 -10.43 -17.65
CA VAL A 162 6.50 -10.47 -18.25
C VAL A 162 6.80 -9.09 -18.84
N LEU A 163 7.94 -8.52 -18.48
CA LEU A 163 8.33 -7.17 -18.91
C LEU A 163 9.27 -7.24 -20.12
N ASP A 164 8.95 -6.52 -21.20
CA ASP A 164 9.86 -6.23 -22.30
C ASP A 164 10.20 -4.73 -22.30
N PRO A 165 11.47 -4.34 -22.06
CA PRO A 165 11.91 -2.94 -22.12
C PRO A 165 11.58 -2.20 -23.43
N LYS A 166 11.33 -2.91 -24.54
CA LYS A 166 10.92 -2.30 -25.81
C LYS A 166 9.51 -1.70 -25.76
N ASP A 167 8.67 -2.18 -24.86
CA ASP A 167 7.25 -1.82 -24.83
C ASP A 167 6.97 -0.56 -24.01
N PHE A 168 7.94 0.02 -23.32
CA PHE A 168 7.70 1.20 -22.48
C PHE A 168 8.93 2.11 -22.43
N ASP A 169 8.71 3.37 -22.07
CA ASP A 169 9.75 4.37 -21.87
C ASP A 169 10.26 4.40 -20.42
N GLY A 170 9.40 4.01 -19.46
CA GLY A 170 9.75 3.87 -18.05
C GLY A 170 8.95 2.78 -17.35
N LEU A 171 9.53 2.22 -16.29
CA LEU A 171 8.93 1.19 -15.45
C LEU A 171 8.56 1.76 -14.09
N PHE A 172 7.32 1.60 -13.69
CA PHE A 172 6.81 1.96 -12.37
C PHE A 172 6.43 0.70 -11.58
N LEU A 173 6.91 0.61 -10.34
CA LEU A 173 6.60 -0.47 -9.41
C LEU A 173 5.76 0.10 -8.26
N SER A 174 4.50 -0.31 -8.18
CA SER A 174 3.54 0.31 -7.27
C SER A 174 3.77 -0.10 -5.81
N ASN A 175 2.99 0.51 -4.90
CA ASN A 175 2.91 0.04 -3.53
C ASN A 175 2.17 -1.30 -3.46
N GLY A 176 2.24 -1.97 -2.30
CA GLY A 176 1.51 -3.22 -2.11
C GLY A 176 1.52 -3.75 -0.69
N PRO A 177 0.70 -4.79 -0.42
CA PRO A 177 0.69 -5.51 0.85
C PRO A 177 1.71 -6.66 0.86
N GLY A 178 1.97 -7.20 2.04
CA GLY A 178 2.69 -8.47 2.21
C GLY A 178 4.20 -8.34 2.23
N ASP A 179 4.84 -9.50 2.17
CA ASP A 179 6.28 -9.66 2.21
C ASP A 179 6.85 -9.69 0.79
N PRO A 180 7.85 -8.85 0.44
CA PRO A 180 8.48 -8.83 -0.88
C PRO A 180 9.03 -10.19 -1.32
N VAL A 181 9.40 -11.08 -0.40
CA VAL A 181 9.90 -12.43 -0.75
C VAL A 181 8.86 -13.29 -1.44
N MET A 182 7.57 -13.00 -1.25
CA MET A 182 6.46 -13.71 -1.91
C MET A 182 6.31 -13.34 -3.40
N CYS A 183 7.07 -12.34 -3.88
CA CYS A 183 6.96 -11.78 -5.22
C CYS A 183 8.18 -12.10 -6.10
N SER A 184 8.76 -13.30 -5.97
CA SER A 184 9.98 -13.72 -6.71
C SER A 184 9.86 -13.50 -8.22
N LYS A 185 8.72 -13.83 -8.82
CA LYS A 185 8.47 -13.63 -10.25
C LYS A 185 8.55 -12.16 -10.69
N THR A 186 8.09 -11.23 -9.85
CA THR A 186 8.24 -9.78 -10.13
C THR A 186 9.70 -9.37 -10.05
N VAL A 187 10.43 -9.85 -9.04
CA VAL A 187 11.86 -9.59 -8.86
C VAL A 187 12.65 -10.08 -10.08
N GLU A 188 12.39 -11.30 -10.56
CA GLU A 188 13.01 -11.85 -11.77
C GLU A 188 12.73 -11.00 -13.01
N ASN A 189 11.51 -10.48 -13.17
CA ASN A 189 11.18 -9.60 -14.28
C ASN A 189 11.91 -8.26 -14.17
N ILE A 190 12.04 -7.68 -12.97
CA ILE A 190 12.82 -6.45 -12.75
C ILE A 190 14.29 -6.70 -13.08
N GLN A 191 14.87 -7.82 -12.65
CA GLN A 191 16.26 -8.18 -12.96
C GLN A 191 16.53 -8.23 -14.48
N LYS A 192 15.59 -8.79 -15.26
CA LYS A 192 15.67 -8.81 -16.73
C LYS A 192 15.65 -7.40 -17.32
N VAL A 193 14.81 -6.50 -16.78
CA VAL A 193 14.77 -5.10 -17.21
C VAL A 193 16.09 -4.39 -16.89
N LEU A 194 16.62 -4.56 -15.68
CA LEU A 194 17.88 -3.92 -15.26
C LEU A 194 19.11 -4.43 -16.01
N SER A 195 19.09 -5.69 -16.45
CA SER A 195 20.18 -6.31 -17.23
C SER A 195 20.07 -6.06 -18.73
N SER A 196 19.02 -5.38 -19.19
CA SER A 196 18.79 -5.08 -20.60
C SER A 196 19.77 -4.03 -21.12
N SER A 197 20.16 -4.14 -22.38
CA SER A 197 20.92 -3.09 -23.08
C SER A 197 20.10 -1.81 -23.30
N GLN A 198 18.76 -1.90 -23.22
CA GLN A 198 17.87 -0.74 -23.27
C GLN A 198 17.65 -0.20 -21.86
N LEU A 199 18.39 0.87 -21.52
CA LEU A 199 18.24 1.55 -20.24
C LEU A 199 16.86 2.21 -20.14
N LYS A 200 16.14 1.89 -19.06
CA LYS A 200 14.82 2.46 -18.75
C LYS A 200 14.84 3.03 -17.33
N PRO A 201 14.29 4.24 -17.09
CA PRO A 201 14.05 4.71 -15.73
C PRO A 201 13.12 3.76 -14.99
N VAL A 202 13.52 3.36 -13.78
CA VAL A 202 12.71 2.50 -12.90
C VAL A 202 12.39 3.28 -11.62
N PHE A 203 11.11 3.38 -11.29
CA PHE A 203 10.64 4.08 -10.10
C PHE A 203 9.76 3.16 -9.24
N GLY A 204 10.21 2.85 -8.03
CA GLY A 204 9.48 2.01 -7.08
C GLY A 204 8.96 2.78 -5.86
N ILE A 205 7.72 2.53 -5.47
CA ILE A 205 7.11 3.11 -4.26
C ILE A 205 6.78 2.00 -3.25
N CYS A 206 7.20 2.18 -1.99
CA CYS A 206 6.87 1.25 -0.89
C CYS A 206 7.31 -0.18 -1.22
N LEU A 207 6.38 -1.12 -1.48
CA LEU A 207 6.71 -2.47 -1.93
C LEU A 207 7.53 -2.45 -3.22
N GLY A 208 7.21 -1.58 -4.18
CA GLY A 208 8.00 -1.43 -5.41
C GLY A 208 9.47 -1.03 -5.14
N HIS A 209 9.74 -0.23 -4.11
CA HIS A 209 11.11 0.07 -3.67
C HIS A 209 11.80 -1.19 -3.13
N GLN A 210 11.10 -1.99 -2.31
CA GLN A 210 11.63 -3.24 -1.75
C GLN A 210 11.91 -4.28 -2.83
N LEU A 211 11.02 -4.42 -3.82
CA LEU A 211 11.20 -5.33 -4.95
C LEU A 211 12.38 -4.92 -5.83
N LEU A 212 12.52 -3.62 -6.11
CA LEU A 212 13.67 -3.09 -6.84
C LEU A 212 14.98 -3.33 -6.08
N ALA A 213 15.00 -3.02 -4.78
CA ALA A 213 16.15 -3.28 -3.93
C ALA A 213 16.53 -4.77 -3.89
N THR A 214 15.53 -5.65 -3.82
CA THR A 214 15.74 -7.11 -3.85
C THR A 214 16.29 -7.57 -5.20
N ALA A 215 15.78 -7.01 -6.31
CA ALA A 215 16.26 -7.31 -7.66
C ALA A 215 17.75 -6.99 -7.84
N VAL A 216 18.25 -5.95 -7.18
CA VAL A 216 19.67 -5.55 -7.24
C VAL A 216 20.52 -6.26 -6.18
N GLY A 217 19.95 -7.15 -5.36
CA GLY A 217 20.67 -7.99 -4.40
C GLY A 217 20.61 -7.54 -2.94
N CYS A 218 19.83 -6.50 -2.60
CA CYS A 218 19.62 -6.12 -1.21
C CYS A 218 18.75 -7.15 -0.48
N LYS A 219 18.93 -7.28 0.83
CA LYS A 219 18.07 -8.05 1.73
C LYS A 219 16.92 -7.18 2.23
N THR A 220 15.78 -7.82 2.46
CA THR A 220 14.63 -7.20 3.13
C THR A 220 14.38 -7.90 4.47
N TYR A 221 13.82 -7.18 5.43
CA TYR A 221 13.50 -7.72 6.75
C TYR A 221 12.17 -7.17 7.28
N LYS A 222 11.50 -7.97 8.12
CA LYS A 222 10.27 -7.56 8.80
C LYS A 222 10.63 -6.64 9.96
N MET A 223 10.07 -5.43 9.95
CA MET A 223 10.21 -4.47 11.03
C MET A 223 9.40 -4.91 12.26
N LYS A 224 9.79 -4.45 13.45
CA LYS A 224 9.06 -4.78 14.69
C LYS A 224 7.59 -4.39 14.62
N TYR A 225 7.28 -3.11 14.35
CA TYR A 225 5.91 -2.59 14.25
C TYR A 225 5.67 -1.74 13.00
N GLY A 226 6.65 -1.62 12.10
CA GLY A 226 6.56 -0.93 10.82
C GLY A 226 6.38 0.60 10.91
N ASN A 227 6.54 1.25 9.76
CA ASN A 227 6.30 2.68 9.60
C ASN A 227 4.90 2.91 9.02
N ARG A 228 3.99 3.43 9.84
CA ARG A 228 2.56 3.62 9.53
C ARG A 228 2.05 4.96 10.04
N GLY A 229 1.95 5.95 9.17
CA GLY A 229 1.51 7.29 9.54
C GLY A 229 1.67 8.30 8.41
N HIS A 230 1.21 9.54 8.67
CA HIS A 230 1.33 10.67 7.74
C HIS A 230 2.36 11.71 8.20
N ASN A 231 3.14 11.37 9.22
CA ASN A 231 4.04 12.27 9.92
C ASN A 231 5.46 11.69 10.05
N LEU A 232 5.92 10.92 9.06
CA LEU A 232 7.21 10.25 9.11
C LEU A 232 8.28 11.09 8.39
N PRO A 233 9.33 11.54 9.07
CA PRO A 233 10.38 12.36 8.48
C PRO A 233 11.32 11.51 7.63
N ALA A 234 11.54 11.92 6.38
CA ALA A 234 12.52 11.34 5.49
C ALA A 234 13.59 12.38 5.15
N LEU A 235 14.83 12.13 5.56
CA LEU A 235 15.99 12.95 5.26
C LEU A 235 16.54 12.55 3.89
N HIS A 236 16.72 13.51 2.99
CA HIS A 236 17.28 13.28 1.66
C HIS A 236 18.79 13.24 1.71
N HIS A 237 19.37 12.09 1.33
CA HIS A 237 20.81 11.83 1.37
C HIS A 237 21.60 12.87 0.55
N GLY A 238 22.81 13.20 1.01
CA GLY A 238 23.64 14.24 0.41
C GLY A 238 23.11 15.68 0.60
N THR A 239 21.99 15.88 1.30
CA THR A 239 21.41 17.20 1.56
C THR A 239 20.95 17.35 3.03
N ASN A 240 20.60 18.57 3.42
CA ASN A 240 19.98 18.87 4.73
C ASN A 240 18.45 19.01 4.65
N ARG A 241 17.83 18.47 3.59
CA ARG A 241 16.37 18.59 3.37
C ARG A 241 15.64 17.41 3.99
N CYS A 242 14.66 17.70 4.85
CA CYS A 242 13.76 16.72 5.44
C CYS A 242 12.34 16.91 4.91
N PHE A 243 11.65 15.81 4.61
CA PHE A 243 10.28 15.80 4.10
C PHE A 243 9.37 15.01 5.03
N MET A 244 8.18 15.53 5.30
CA MET A 244 7.13 14.77 5.99
C MET A 244 6.44 13.85 4.99
N THR A 245 6.44 12.55 5.28
CA THR A 245 5.96 11.52 4.36
C THR A 245 4.81 10.72 4.96
N SER A 246 3.98 10.18 4.06
CA SER A 246 3.02 9.13 4.41
C SER A 246 3.65 7.77 4.12
N GLN A 247 3.72 6.92 5.14
CA GLN A 247 4.26 5.57 4.99
C GLN A 247 3.27 4.56 5.57
N ASN A 248 3.25 3.38 4.96
CA ASN A 248 2.47 2.24 5.42
C ASN A 248 3.16 0.94 4.97
N HIS A 249 4.25 0.58 5.65
CA HIS A 249 4.97 -0.67 5.38
C HIS A 249 5.41 -1.36 6.67
N GLY A 250 5.46 -2.68 6.62
CA GLY A 250 5.95 -3.53 7.71
C GLY A 250 7.32 -4.16 7.44
N PHE A 251 7.87 -3.96 6.24
CA PHE A 251 9.16 -4.48 5.80
C PHE A 251 10.07 -3.32 5.41
N ALA A 252 11.38 -3.51 5.51
CA ALA A 252 12.39 -2.52 5.14
C ALA A 252 13.54 -3.19 4.39
N VAL A 253 14.32 -2.37 3.68
CA VAL A 253 15.55 -2.78 2.99
C VAL A 253 16.73 -2.60 3.94
N ASP A 254 17.60 -3.58 3.99
CA ASP A 254 18.87 -3.48 4.72
C ASP A 254 19.91 -2.77 3.85
N ALA A 255 20.16 -1.49 4.16
CA ALA A 255 21.12 -0.68 3.42
C ALA A 255 22.57 -1.22 3.50
N SER A 256 22.91 -2.02 4.52
CA SER A 256 24.25 -2.63 4.62
C SER A 256 24.49 -3.73 3.58
N SER A 257 23.42 -4.25 2.99
CA SER A 257 23.47 -5.26 1.92
C SER A 257 23.51 -4.67 0.51
N MET A 258 23.56 -3.34 0.39
CA MET A 258 23.49 -2.64 -0.89
C MET A 258 24.76 -2.82 -1.73
N PRO A 259 24.65 -3.11 -3.04
CA PRO A 259 25.81 -3.15 -3.94
C PRO A 259 26.49 -1.78 -4.08
N LYS A 260 27.77 -1.77 -4.50
CA LYS A 260 28.59 -0.55 -4.59
C LYS A 260 28.07 0.51 -5.57
N ASP A 261 27.35 0.10 -6.61
CA ASP A 261 26.83 1.00 -7.65
C ASP A 261 25.46 1.61 -7.28
N TRP A 262 25.00 1.39 -6.05
CA TRP A 262 23.73 1.89 -5.52
C TRP A 262 23.98 2.73 -4.27
N GLU A 263 23.14 3.73 -4.05
CA GLU A 263 23.18 4.57 -2.86
C GLU A 263 21.78 4.74 -2.23
N PRO A 264 21.70 4.91 -0.89
CA PRO A 264 20.46 5.32 -0.24
C PRO A 264 20.08 6.74 -0.66
N LEU A 265 18.83 6.92 -1.12
CA LEU A 265 18.32 8.26 -1.45
C LEU A 265 17.67 8.97 -0.25
N PHE A 266 16.97 8.22 0.59
CA PHE A 266 16.30 8.74 1.79
C PHE A 266 16.52 7.82 2.99
N THR A 267 16.62 8.42 4.18
CA THR A 267 16.68 7.70 5.46
C THR A 267 15.59 8.24 6.38
N ASN A 268 14.96 7.37 7.18
CA ASN A 268 14.05 7.82 8.21
C ASN A 268 14.84 8.52 9.32
N LEU A 269 14.37 9.68 9.79
CA LEU A 269 15.09 10.41 10.85
C LEU A 269 14.82 9.84 12.25
N ASN A 270 13.76 9.05 12.41
CA ASN A 270 13.36 8.48 13.69
C ASN A 270 14.03 7.13 14.00
N ASP A 271 14.38 6.34 12.98
CA ASP A 271 14.87 4.97 13.10
C ASP A 271 15.92 4.58 12.05
#